data_AF-D3YZ30-F1
#
_entry.id   AF-D3YZ30-F1
#
_cell.length_a   1.000
_cell.length_b   1.000
_cell.length_c   1.000
_cell.angle_alpha   90.00
_cell.angle_beta   90.00
_cell.angle_gamma   90.00
#
_symmetry.space_group_name_H-M   'P 1'
#
loop_
_entity.id
_entity.type
_entity.pdbx_description
1 polymer ?
#
loop_
_entity_poly.entity_id
_entity_poly.type
_entity_poly.pdbx_seq_one_letter_code
_entity_poly.pdbx_strand_id
1 'polypeptide(L)'
;MALPSLGQDSWSLLRVFFFQLFLLPSLPPASGTGGQGPMPRVKYHAGDGHRALSFFQQKGLRDFDTLLLSDDGNTLYVGAREAVLALNIQNPGIPRLKNMIPWPASERKKTECAFKKKSNETQCFNFIRVLVSYNATHLYACGTFAFSPACTFIELQDSLLLPILIDKVMDGKGQSPFDPVHKHTAVLVDGMLYSGTMNNFLGSEPILMRTLGSQPVLKTDIFLRWLHADASF
;
A
#
# COMPACT_ATOMS: atom_id res chain seq x y z
N MET A 1 68.49 -9.80 33.92
CA MET A 1 67.18 -9.90 34.61
C MET A 1 66.72 -8.49 34.89
N ALA A 2 65.57 -7.97 34.54
CA ALA A 2 64.53 -8.29 33.57
C ALA A 2 63.75 -6.96 33.45
N LEU A 3 63.24 -6.60 32.27
CA LEU A 3 62.22 -5.54 32.19
C LEU A 3 60.98 -5.98 32.96
N PRO A 4 60.33 -5.04 33.65
CA PRO A 4 58.91 -4.79 33.43
C PRO A 4 58.62 -3.27 33.49
N SER A 5 57.50 -2.71 33.07
CA SER A 5 56.37 -3.05 32.21
C SER A 5 55.50 -1.80 32.34
N LEU A 6 55.03 -1.26 31.22
CA LEU A 6 54.20 -0.05 31.18
C LEU A 6 52.84 -0.34 31.86
N GLY A 7 52.64 0.20 33.07
CA GLY A 7 51.34 0.26 33.72
C GLY A 7 50.64 1.56 33.34
N GLN A 8 49.68 1.49 32.43
CA GLN A 8 48.89 2.64 31.98
C GLN A 8 47.63 2.75 32.84
N ASP A 9 47.63 3.71 33.77
CA ASP A 9 46.50 4.02 34.63
C ASP A 9 45.28 4.52 33.83
N SER A 10 44.19 3.79 33.97
CA SER A 10 42.93 3.90 33.22
C SER A 10 42.05 5.11 33.59
N TRP A 11 42.57 6.10 34.32
CA TRP A 11 41.75 7.20 34.86
C TRP A 11 42.21 8.62 34.49
N SER A 12 43.25 8.77 33.66
CA SER A 12 43.74 10.11 33.23
C SER A 12 43.21 10.59 31.87
N LEU A 13 42.56 9.73 31.08
CA LEU A 13 42.00 10.12 29.77
C LEU A 13 40.56 10.67 29.83
N LEU A 14 39.90 10.61 30.99
CA LEU A 14 38.50 11.04 31.13
C LEU A 14 38.32 12.54 31.43
N ARG A 15 39.39 13.32 31.60
CA ARG A 15 39.30 14.76 31.93
C ARG A 15 39.78 15.73 30.84
N VAL A 16 40.31 15.24 29.72
CA VAL A 16 40.83 16.11 28.64
C VAL A 16 39.89 16.19 27.42
N PHE A 17 38.88 15.33 27.32
CA PHE A 17 37.96 15.28 26.17
C PHE A 17 36.69 16.15 26.28
N PHE A 18 36.57 17.00 27.30
CA PHE A 18 35.35 17.79 27.54
C PHE A 18 35.46 19.30 27.29
N PHE A 19 36.58 19.81 26.76
CA PHE A 19 36.79 21.27 26.68
C PHE A 19 37.38 21.81 25.37
N GLN A 20 37.13 21.19 24.21
CA GLN A 20 37.48 21.80 22.91
C GLN A 20 36.46 21.59 21.77
N LEU A 21 35.16 21.41 22.10
CA LEU A 21 34.11 21.34 21.08
C LEU A 21 33.12 22.51 21.14
N PHE A 22 33.61 23.74 21.25
CA PHE A 22 32.81 24.93 20.95
C PHE A 22 33.74 25.99 20.38
N LEU A 23 33.75 26.11 19.04
CA LEU A 23 34.03 27.30 18.23
C LEU A 23 34.15 26.88 16.76
N LEU A 24 33.06 26.32 16.21
CA LEU A 24 32.80 26.42 14.77
C LEU A 24 31.89 27.63 14.60
N PRO A 25 32.29 28.66 13.82
CA PRO A 25 31.38 29.75 13.51
C PRO A 25 30.19 29.17 12.76
N SER A 26 28.99 29.34 13.31
CA SER A 26 27.75 29.06 12.61
C SER A 26 27.72 29.91 11.34
N LEU A 27 28.01 29.31 10.19
CA LEU A 27 27.67 29.95 8.92
C LEU A 27 26.18 30.27 8.98
N PRO A 28 25.75 31.53 8.73
CA PRO A 28 24.34 31.80 8.55
C PRO A 28 23.83 30.87 7.44
N PRO A 29 22.60 30.33 7.55
CA PRO A 29 22.04 29.60 6.43
C PRO A 29 22.11 30.54 5.24
N ALA A 30 22.89 30.14 4.23
CA ALA A 30 22.81 30.78 2.93
C ALA A 30 21.32 30.78 2.60
N SER A 31 20.72 31.97 2.54
CA SER A 31 19.40 32.18 2.01
C SER A 31 19.49 31.88 0.51
N GLY A 32 19.63 30.60 0.19
CA GLY A 32 19.36 30.08 -1.12
C GLY A 32 17.94 30.50 -1.41
N THR A 33 17.78 31.32 -2.44
CA THR A 33 16.53 31.64 -3.09
C THR A 33 15.94 30.37 -3.69
N GLY A 34 15.53 29.43 -2.82
CA GLY A 34 14.59 28.38 -3.16
C GLY A 34 13.22 29.02 -3.12
N GLY A 35 12.63 29.26 -4.29
CA GLY A 35 11.34 29.93 -4.41
C GLY A 35 10.33 29.29 -3.47
N GLN A 36 9.91 30.03 -2.43
CA GLN A 36 8.78 29.63 -1.61
C GLN A 36 7.56 29.59 -2.53
N GLY A 37 7.06 28.39 -2.80
CA GLY A 37 5.76 28.21 -3.45
C GLY A 37 4.68 28.99 -2.69
N PRO A 38 3.55 29.33 -3.35
CA PRO A 38 2.53 30.15 -2.72
C PRO A 38 2.05 29.53 -1.41
N MET A 39 2.02 30.34 -0.36
CA MET A 39 1.47 29.92 0.93
C MET A 39 -0.04 29.70 0.81
N PRO A 40 -0.59 28.60 1.37
CA PRO A 40 -2.03 28.36 1.36
C PRO A 40 -2.79 29.55 1.98
N ARG A 41 -3.79 30.07 1.25
CA ARG A 41 -4.60 31.21 1.68
C ARG A 41 -5.34 30.94 3.00
N VAL A 42 -5.79 29.70 3.19
CA VAL A 42 -6.49 29.25 4.39
C VAL A 42 -5.91 27.91 4.81
N LYS A 43 -5.69 27.74 6.12
CA LYS A 43 -5.23 26.50 6.75
C LYS A 43 -6.22 26.13 7.82
N TYR A 44 -6.71 24.90 7.77
CA TYR A 44 -7.54 24.30 8.83
C TYR A 44 -6.70 23.23 9.51
N HIS A 45 -6.74 23.18 10.83
CA HIS A 45 -6.08 22.13 11.60
C HIS A 45 -7.02 20.94 11.77
N ALA A 46 -6.47 19.76 12.03
CA ALA A 46 -7.29 18.60 12.38
C ALA A 46 -8.09 18.92 13.67
N GLY A 47 -9.41 18.76 13.62
CA GLY A 47 -10.31 19.13 14.71
C GLY A 47 -10.85 20.56 14.65
N ASP A 48 -10.53 21.33 13.61
CA ASP A 48 -11.09 22.67 13.41
C ASP A 48 -12.61 22.61 13.14
N GLY A 49 -13.39 23.25 14.02
CA GLY A 49 -14.85 23.28 13.95
C GLY A 49 -15.41 24.02 12.73
N HIS A 50 -14.62 24.89 12.08
CA HIS A 50 -15.02 25.56 10.84
C HIS A 50 -15.04 24.61 9.64
N ARG A 51 -14.35 23.46 9.73
CA ARG A 51 -14.34 22.42 8.70
C ARG A 51 -14.41 21.04 9.34
N ALA A 52 -15.64 20.63 9.68
CA ALA A 52 -15.90 19.30 10.23
C ALA A 52 -15.43 18.20 9.25
N LEU A 53 -14.50 17.36 9.70
CA LEU A 53 -14.07 16.15 9.01
C LEU A 53 -14.73 14.95 9.67
N SER A 54 -15.26 14.07 8.84
CA SER A 54 -15.82 12.80 9.28
C SER A 54 -14.81 11.68 9.13
N PHE A 55 -14.69 10.83 10.15
CA PHE A 55 -13.73 9.74 10.19
C PHE A 55 -14.46 8.41 10.31
N PHE A 56 -13.98 7.42 9.56
CA PHE A 56 -14.38 6.03 9.73
C PHE A 56 -13.23 5.26 10.40
N GLN A 57 -13.57 4.45 11.40
CA GLN A 57 -12.62 3.56 12.05
C GLN A 57 -13.31 2.24 12.38
N GLN A 58 -12.61 1.13 12.13
CA GLN A 58 -13.06 -0.21 12.49
C GLN A 58 -11.96 -0.92 13.27
N LYS A 59 -12.29 -1.43 14.46
CA LYS A 59 -11.32 -2.11 15.33
C LYS A 59 -10.76 -3.34 14.61
N GLY A 60 -9.44 -3.48 14.62
CA GLY A 60 -8.73 -4.62 14.02
C GLY A 60 -8.40 -4.48 12.54
N LEU A 61 -8.92 -3.46 11.85
CA LEU A 61 -8.58 -3.19 10.44
C LEU A 61 -7.55 -2.06 10.32
N ARG A 62 -6.76 -2.13 9.24
CA ARG A 62 -5.69 -1.18 8.89
C ARG A 62 -5.58 -1.08 7.37
N ASP A 63 -4.84 -0.06 6.90
CA ASP A 63 -4.47 0.17 5.49
C ASP A 63 -5.67 0.27 4.54
N PHE A 64 -6.53 1.25 4.79
CA PHE A 64 -7.67 1.60 3.94
C PHE A 64 -7.18 2.34 2.67
N ASP A 65 -6.44 1.63 1.81
CA ASP A 65 -5.66 2.23 0.73
C ASP A 65 -6.39 2.28 -0.62
N THR A 66 -7.41 1.43 -0.82
CA THR A 66 -8.13 1.36 -2.10
C THR A 66 -9.57 1.80 -1.91
N LEU A 67 -10.02 2.80 -2.67
CA LEU A 67 -11.35 3.39 -2.56
C LEU A 67 -12.07 3.33 -3.92
N LEU A 68 -13.30 2.85 -3.94
CA LEU A 68 -14.16 2.79 -5.11
C LEU A 68 -15.55 3.29 -4.76
N LEU A 69 -15.97 4.39 -5.38
CA LEU A 69 -17.33 4.90 -5.27
C LEU A 69 -18.27 4.09 -6.17
N SER A 70 -19.45 3.71 -5.66
CA SER A 70 -20.49 3.07 -6.46
C SER A 70 -21.09 4.03 -7.50
N ASP A 71 -21.64 3.47 -8.58
CA ASP A 71 -22.22 4.27 -9.68
C ASP A 71 -23.37 5.18 -9.23
N ASP A 72 -24.13 4.76 -8.21
CA ASP A 72 -25.21 5.54 -7.62
C ASP A 72 -24.73 6.61 -6.60
N GLY A 73 -23.43 6.67 -6.31
CA GLY A 73 -22.81 7.61 -5.39
C GLY A 73 -23.11 7.35 -3.90
N ASN A 74 -23.81 6.28 -3.56
CA ASN A 74 -24.33 6.05 -2.22
C ASN A 74 -23.44 5.17 -1.35
N THR A 75 -22.60 4.35 -1.98
CA THR A 75 -21.76 3.35 -1.32
C THR A 75 -20.29 3.58 -1.68
N LEU A 76 -19.43 3.68 -0.68
CA LEU A 76 -17.99 3.66 -0.84
C LEU A 76 -17.47 2.26 -0.52
N TYR A 77 -16.99 1.55 -1.53
CA TYR A 77 -16.27 0.31 -1.36
C TYR A 77 -14.82 0.60 -0.99
N VAL A 78 -14.31 -0.12 0.01
CA VAL A 78 -12.96 0.11 0.55
C VAL A 78 -12.20 -1.20 0.63
N GLY A 79 -11.08 -1.28 -0.07
CA GLY A 79 -10.09 -2.34 0.09
C GLY A 79 -9.14 -2.01 1.24
N ALA A 80 -9.06 -2.91 2.21
CA ALA A 80 -8.22 -2.78 3.40
C ALA A 80 -7.26 -3.98 3.53
N ARG A 81 -6.47 -4.04 4.60
CA ARG A 81 -5.73 -5.25 4.95
C ARG A 81 -6.73 -6.37 5.35
N GLU A 82 -6.65 -7.50 4.65
CA GLU A 82 -7.45 -8.72 4.82
C GLU A 82 -8.97 -8.56 4.71
N ALA A 83 -9.47 -7.46 4.15
CA ALA A 83 -10.92 -7.22 4.05
C ALA A 83 -11.31 -6.27 2.92
N VAL A 84 -12.56 -6.42 2.47
CA VAL A 84 -13.25 -5.43 1.63
C VAL A 84 -14.51 -4.97 2.36
N LEU A 85 -14.72 -3.67 2.44
CA LEU A 85 -15.83 -3.03 3.15
C LEU A 85 -16.76 -2.31 2.17
N ALA A 86 -18.04 -2.21 2.53
CA ALA A 86 -18.99 -1.31 1.90
C ALA A 86 -19.49 -0.31 2.95
N LEU A 87 -19.27 0.98 2.70
CA LEU A 87 -19.68 2.07 3.58
C LEU A 87 -20.83 2.86 2.94
N ASN A 88 -21.90 3.11 3.69
CA ASN A 88 -22.94 4.06 3.29
C ASN A 88 -22.44 5.49 3.50
N ILE A 89 -22.52 6.29 2.45
CA ILE A 89 -22.10 7.70 2.42
C ILE A 89 -23.22 8.67 1.95
N GLN A 90 -24.48 8.22 1.88
CA GLN A 90 -25.61 9.03 1.43
C GLN A 90 -25.83 10.29 2.28
N ASN A 91 -25.67 10.17 3.59
CA ASN A 91 -25.85 11.28 4.52
C ASN A 91 -24.52 12.01 4.72
N PRO A 92 -24.46 13.34 4.49
CA PRO A 92 -23.29 14.13 4.80
C PRO A 92 -22.88 13.92 6.26
N GLY A 93 -21.66 13.44 6.49
CA GLY A 93 -21.18 13.11 7.83
C GLY A 93 -20.39 11.81 7.87
N ILE A 94 -20.58 11.05 8.95
CA ILE A 94 -19.77 9.86 9.28
C ILE A 94 -20.16 8.69 8.37
N PRO A 95 -19.23 8.17 7.54
CA PRO A 95 -19.46 6.96 6.76
C PRO A 95 -19.86 5.80 7.68
N ARG A 96 -20.90 5.06 7.32
CA ARG A 96 -21.40 3.95 8.14
C ARG A 96 -21.15 2.62 7.47
N LEU A 97 -20.62 1.64 8.21
CA LEU A 97 -20.43 0.29 7.69
C LEU A 97 -21.78 -0.34 7.32
N LYS A 98 -21.99 -0.69 6.04
CA LYS A 98 -23.12 -1.53 5.61
C LYS A 98 -22.79 -2.98 5.88
N ASN A 99 -21.70 -3.47 5.29
CA ASN A 99 -21.15 -4.78 5.54
C ASN A 99 -19.65 -4.84 5.17
N MET A 100 -19.01 -5.96 5.50
CA MET A 100 -17.62 -6.26 5.20
C MET A 100 -17.47 -7.75 4.98
N ILE A 101 -16.58 -8.12 4.07
CA ILE A 101 -16.16 -9.50 3.86
C ILE A 101 -14.67 -9.66 4.21
N PRO A 102 -14.28 -10.68 4.99
CA PRO A 102 -12.88 -11.01 5.20
C PRO A 102 -12.32 -11.68 3.94
N TRP A 103 -11.10 -11.31 3.56
CA TRP A 103 -10.33 -11.97 2.53
C TRP A 103 -8.84 -12.07 2.91
N PRO A 104 -8.52 -12.81 3.99
CA PRO A 104 -7.14 -13.02 4.42
C PRO A 104 -6.40 -13.97 3.48
N ALA A 105 -5.06 -13.86 3.46
CA ALA A 105 -4.23 -14.89 2.84
C ALA A 105 -4.36 -16.21 3.64
N SER A 106 -4.32 -17.35 2.98
CA SER A 106 -4.40 -18.64 3.68
C SER A 106 -3.18 -18.88 4.56
N GLU A 107 -3.34 -19.65 5.64
CA GLU A 107 -2.23 -19.95 6.57
C GLU A 107 -1.02 -20.60 5.88
N ARG A 108 -1.28 -21.42 4.86
CA ARG A 108 -0.23 -21.97 3.99
C ARG A 108 0.55 -20.85 3.29
N LYS A 109 -0.13 -19.86 2.71
CA LYS A 109 0.51 -18.73 2.03
C LYS A 109 1.26 -17.82 3.00
N LYS A 110 0.72 -17.58 4.18
CA LYS A 110 1.42 -16.85 5.25
C LYS A 110 2.71 -17.56 5.66
N THR A 111 2.66 -18.88 5.84
CA THR A 111 3.83 -19.70 6.16
C THR A 111 4.87 -19.68 5.03
N GLU A 112 4.44 -19.82 3.77
CA GLU A 112 5.32 -19.71 2.59
C GLU A 112 5.98 -18.32 2.50
N CYS A 113 5.24 -17.25 2.81
CA CYS A 113 5.73 -15.87 2.87
C CYS A 113 6.79 -15.68 3.97
N ALA A 114 6.52 -16.17 5.17
CA ALA A 114 7.44 -16.13 6.31
C ALA A 114 8.73 -16.90 6.02
N PHE A 115 8.61 -18.08 5.38
CA PHE A 115 9.76 -18.89 4.97
C PHE A 115 10.68 -18.14 4.00
N LYS A 116 10.12 -17.25 3.17
CA LYS A 116 10.86 -16.33 2.30
C LYS A 116 11.37 -15.07 3.03
N LYS A 117 11.44 -15.11 4.36
CA LYS A 117 11.97 -14.05 5.26
C LYS A 117 11.21 -12.72 5.21
N LYS A 118 9.92 -12.74 4.87
CA LYS A 118 9.04 -11.56 4.99
C LYS A 118 8.39 -11.52 6.37
N SER A 119 8.05 -10.33 6.87
CA SER A 119 7.51 -10.14 8.22
C SER A 119 6.06 -10.64 8.35
N ASN A 120 5.79 -11.44 9.39
CA ASN A 120 4.44 -11.90 9.72
C ASN A 120 3.55 -10.81 10.31
N GLU A 121 4.14 -9.74 10.82
CA GLU A 121 3.46 -8.64 11.52
C GLU A 121 3.08 -7.50 10.57
N THR A 122 3.77 -7.39 9.44
CA THR A 122 3.60 -6.26 8.51
C THR A 122 3.42 -6.62 7.04
N GLN A 123 3.87 -7.81 6.60
CA GLN A 123 4.02 -8.10 5.17
C GLN A 123 3.21 -9.32 4.70
N CYS A 124 3.14 -10.38 5.51
CA CYS A 124 2.45 -11.62 5.16
C CYS A 124 0.93 -11.56 5.39
N PHE A 125 0.29 -10.54 4.85
CA PHE A 125 -1.17 -10.38 4.80
C PHE A 125 -1.63 -10.22 3.36
N ASN A 126 -2.95 -10.27 3.16
CA ASN A 126 -3.54 -9.80 1.91
C ASN A 126 -3.82 -8.30 2.01
N PHE A 127 -3.16 -7.48 1.20
CA PHE A 127 -3.48 -6.06 1.07
C PHE A 127 -4.23 -5.87 -0.24
N ILE A 128 -5.45 -5.33 -0.18
CA ILE A 128 -6.24 -5.07 -1.39
C ILE A 128 -5.63 -3.88 -2.14
N ARG A 129 -5.27 -4.11 -3.41
CA ARG A 129 -4.55 -3.16 -4.28
C ARG A 129 -5.32 -2.82 -5.55
N VAL A 130 -6.24 -3.68 -5.96
CA VAL A 130 -7.16 -3.40 -7.07
C VAL A 130 -8.57 -3.61 -6.55
N LEU A 131 -9.44 -2.63 -6.79
CA LEU A 131 -10.87 -2.71 -6.55
C LEU A 131 -11.57 -1.85 -7.59
N VAL A 132 -12.23 -2.50 -8.55
CA VAL A 132 -12.89 -1.84 -9.69
C VAL A 132 -14.31 -2.38 -9.87
N SER A 133 -15.21 -1.55 -10.40
CA SER A 133 -16.55 -1.99 -10.81
C SER A 133 -16.43 -2.81 -12.09
N TYR A 134 -16.76 -4.10 -12.05
CA TYR A 134 -16.71 -4.96 -13.25
C TYR A 134 -17.99 -4.86 -14.07
N ASN A 135 -19.13 -4.89 -13.39
CA ASN A 135 -20.45 -4.62 -13.93
C ASN A 135 -21.39 -4.24 -12.77
N ALA A 136 -22.68 -4.06 -13.07
CA ALA A 136 -23.68 -3.66 -12.07
C ALA A 136 -23.84 -4.66 -10.90
N THR A 137 -23.41 -5.91 -11.04
CA THR A 137 -23.59 -6.97 -10.03
C THR A 137 -22.29 -7.50 -9.45
N HIS A 138 -21.13 -7.09 -9.97
CA HIS A 138 -19.84 -7.62 -9.56
C HIS A 138 -18.77 -6.53 -9.48
N LEU A 139 -17.98 -6.58 -8.42
CA LEU A 139 -16.68 -5.93 -8.34
C LEU A 139 -15.58 -6.91 -8.77
N TYR A 140 -14.46 -6.40 -9.26
CA TYR A 140 -13.23 -7.16 -9.41
C TYR A 140 -12.19 -6.65 -8.42
N ALA A 141 -11.60 -7.57 -7.64
CA ALA A 141 -10.65 -7.23 -6.60
C ALA A 141 -9.37 -8.07 -6.72
N CYS A 142 -8.22 -7.45 -6.46
CA CYS A 142 -6.94 -8.13 -6.33
C CYS A 142 -6.18 -7.63 -5.10
N GLY A 143 -5.37 -8.51 -4.53
CA GLY A 143 -4.48 -8.16 -3.43
C GLY A 143 -3.18 -8.95 -3.42
N THR A 144 -2.25 -8.54 -2.55
CA THR A 144 -0.90 -9.11 -2.43
C THR A 144 -0.89 -10.56 -1.95
N PHE A 145 -1.94 -10.96 -1.23
CA PHE A 145 -2.20 -12.31 -0.72
C PHE A 145 -0.96 -13.00 -0.15
N ALA A 146 -0.24 -12.30 0.74
CA ALA A 146 1.02 -12.73 1.34
C ALA A 146 2.11 -13.09 0.29
N PHE A 147 2.47 -12.13 -0.57
CA PHE A 147 3.45 -12.33 -1.65
C PHE A 147 3.08 -13.47 -2.62
N SER A 148 1.78 -13.65 -2.85
CA SER A 148 1.25 -14.60 -3.81
C SER A 148 -0.01 -14.00 -4.46
N PRO A 149 0.12 -12.89 -5.21
CA PRO A 149 -0.99 -12.05 -5.66
C PRO A 149 -2.18 -12.86 -6.18
N ALA A 150 -3.38 -12.48 -5.73
CA ALA A 150 -4.60 -13.20 -6.06
C ALA A 150 -5.71 -12.21 -6.40
N CYS A 151 -6.61 -12.63 -7.28
CA CYS A 151 -7.77 -11.85 -7.71
C CYS A 151 -9.07 -12.64 -7.59
N THR A 152 -10.20 -11.96 -7.51
CA THR A 152 -11.53 -12.59 -7.49
C THR A 152 -12.62 -11.61 -7.91
N PHE A 153 -13.78 -12.15 -8.29
CA PHE A 153 -15.00 -11.37 -8.47
C PHE A 153 -15.80 -11.39 -7.17
N ILE A 154 -16.28 -10.22 -6.75
CA ILE A 154 -17.14 -10.08 -5.57
C ILE A 154 -18.55 -9.73 -6.05
N GLU A 155 -19.47 -10.65 -5.85
CA GLU A 155 -20.88 -10.43 -6.18
C GLU A 155 -21.50 -9.41 -5.21
N LEU A 156 -22.41 -8.60 -5.75
CA LEU A 156 -23.16 -7.57 -5.05
C LEU A 156 -24.63 -7.94 -5.00
N GLN A 157 -25.22 -7.86 -3.80
CA GLN A 157 -26.67 -7.93 -3.59
C GLN A 157 -27.12 -6.67 -2.88
N ASP A 158 -27.91 -5.81 -3.53
CA ASP A 158 -28.36 -4.51 -2.98
C ASP A 158 -27.19 -3.63 -2.48
N SER A 159 -26.11 -3.60 -3.29
CA SER A 159 -24.82 -2.97 -2.99
C SER A 159 -24.07 -3.53 -1.77
N LEU A 160 -24.51 -4.65 -1.20
CA LEU A 160 -23.79 -5.41 -0.17
C LEU A 160 -22.84 -6.41 -0.81
N LEU A 161 -21.66 -6.56 -0.21
CA LEU A 161 -20.64 -7.52 -0.63
C LEU A 161 -21.04 -8.95 -0.23
N LEU A 162 -21.10 -9.89 -1.18
CA LEU A 162 -21.26 -11.32 -0.87
C LEU A 162 -19.92 -11.99 -0.55
N PRO A 163 -19.91 -13.09 0.24
CA PRO A 163 -18.68 -13.79 0.60
C PRO A 163 -17.90 -14.30 -0.62
N ILE A 164 -16.57 -14.17 -0.58
CA ILE A 164 -15.68 -14.71 -1.61
C ILE A 164 -15.61 -16.22 -1.49
N LEU A 165 -15.84 -16.90 -2.62
CA LEU A 165 -15.70 -18.34 -2.73
C LEU A 165 -14.26 -18.70 -3.15
N ILE A 166 -13.62 -19.62 -2.43
CA ILE A 166 -12.20 -19.97 -2.61
C ILE A 166 -11.92 -20.53 -4.00
N ASP A 167 -12.86 -21.26 -4.60
CA ASP A 167 -12.77 -21.81 -5.96
C ASP A 167 -12.83 -20.72 -7.05
N LYS A 168 -13.26 -19.50 -6.71
CA LYS A 168 -13.29 -18.33 -7.59
C LYS A 168 -12.06 -17.44 -7.46
N VAL A 169 -11.10 -17.82 -6.61
CA VAL A 169 -9.83 -17.09 -6.47
C VAL A 169 -8.89 -17.49 -7.60
N MET A 170 -8.36 -16.49 -8.31
CA MET A 170 -7.50 -16.63 -9.49
C MET A 170 -6.10 -16.07 -9.21
N ASP A 171 -5.13 -16.48 -10.02
CA ASP A 171 -3.79 -15.90 -10.00
C ASP A 171 -3.84 -14.39 -10.34
N GLY A 172 -3.23 -13.57 -9.49
CA GLY A 172 -3.20 -12.12 -9.62
C GLY A 172 -1.85 -11.57 -10.07
N LYS A 173 -0.93 -12.41 -10.56
CA LYS A 173 0.40 -11.98 -10.99
C LYS A 173 0.28 -10.96 -12.13
N GLY A 174 0.93 -9.81 -11.97
CA GLY A 174 0.87 -8.69 -12.91
C GLY A 174 -0.39 -7.82 -12.80
N GLN A 175 -1.39 -8.25 -12.03
CA GLN A 175 -2.60 -7.48 -11.71
C GLN A 175 -2.48 -6.78 -10.34
N SER A 176 -1.84 -7.44 -9.37
CA SER A 176 -1.50 -6.88 -8.06
C SER A 176 -0.02 -7.11 -7.75
N PRO A 177 0.64 -6.19 -7.01
CA PRO A 177 2.01 -6.39 -6.58
C PRO A 177 2.14 -7.55 -5.59
N PHE A 178 3.34 -8.15 -5.52
CA PHE A 178 3.71 -9.12 -4.48
C PHE A 178 3.94 -8.45 -3.12
N ASP A 179 4.74 -7.39 -3.11
CA ASP A 179 5.08 -6.65 -1.89
C ASP A 179 4.07 -5.52 -1.67
N PRO A 180 3.48 -5.37 -0.48
CA PRO A 180 2.55 -4.28 -0.20
C PRO A 180 3.16 -2.88 -0.38
N VAL A 181 4.48 -2.72 -0.37
CA VAL A 181 5.10 -1.39 -0.57
C VAL A 181 5.29 -1.03 -2.05
N HIS A 182 5.12 -1.98 -2.98
CA HIS A 182 5.28 -1.70 -4.39
C HIS A 182 4.09 -0.90 -4.94
N LYS A 183 4.43 0.09 -5.76
CA LYS A 183 3.46 0.93 -6.46
C LYS A 183 2.67 0.10 -7.47
N HIS A 184 1.44 0.51 -7.70
CA HIS A 184 0.50 -0.17 -8.57
C HIS A 184 -0.54 0.80 -9.07
N THR A 185 -1.09 0.51 -10.24
CA THR A 185 -2.23 1.20 -10.82
C THR A 185 -3.10 0.20 -11.55
N ALA A 186 -4.41 0.45 -11.60
CA ALA A 186 -5.34 -0.38 -12.33
C ALA A 186 -6.55 0.42 -12.79
N VAL A 187 -7.05 0.11 -13.99
CA VAL A 187 -8.29 0.65 -14.54
C VAL A 187 -9.02 -0.43 -15.32
N LEU A 188 -10.34 -0.46 -15.20
CA LEU A 188 -11.19 -1.33 -16.01
C LEU A 188 -11.84 -0.50 -17.13
N VAL A 189 -11.69 -0.95 -18.37
CA VAL A 189 -12.27 -0.31 -19.56
C VAL A 189 -12.84 -1.40 -20.45
N ASP A 190 -14.11 -1.28 -20.82
CA ASP A 190 -14.82 -2.22 -21.71
C ASP A 190 -14.69 -3.69 -21.27
N GLY A 191 -14.77 -3.95 -19.96
CA GLY A 191 -14.65 -5.28 -19.37
C GLY A 191 -13.22 -5.86 -19.35
N MET A 192 -12.22 -5.08 -19.75
CA MET A 192 -10.80 -5.45 -19.70
C MET A 192 -10.09 -4.68 -18.60
N LEU A 193 -9.26 -5.37 -17.81
CA LEU A 193 -8.46 -4.74 -16.77
C LEU A 193 -7.08 -4.40 -17.35
N TYR A 194 -6.69 -3.15 -17.21
CA TYR A 194 -5.35 -2.66 -17.47
C TYR A 194 -4.66 -2.41 -16.14
N SER A 195 -3.56 -3.09 -15.87
CA SER A 195 -2.81 -2.98 -14.62
C SER A 195 -1.35 -2.64 -14.88
N GLY A 196 -0.75 -1.88 -13.97
CA GLY A 196 0.67 -1.58 -13.92
C GLY A 196 1.22 -1.87 -12.54
N THR A 197 2.23 -2.74 -12.44
CA THR A 197 2.81 -3.15 -11.15
C THR A 197 4.16 -3.85 -11.32
N MET A 198 4.71 -4.39 -10.24
CA MET A 198 5.85 -5.31 -10.28
C MET A 198 5.39 -6.76 -10.37
N ASN A 199 5.84 -7.45 -11.43
CA ASN A 199 5.44 -8.80 -11.83
C ASN A 199 6.09 -9.93 -11.03
N ASN A 200 7.13 -9.65 -10.25
CA ASN A 200 7.88 -10.68 -9.54
C ASN A 200 8.01 -10.37 -8.04
N PHE A 201 8.41 -11.40 -7.29
CA PHE A 201 8.58 -11.32 -5.84
C PHE A 201 9.63 -10.27 -5.41
N LEU A 202 10.66 -10.07 -6.23
CA LEU A 202 11.78 -9.17 -5.92
C LEU A 202 11.48 -7.69 -6.21
N GLY A 203 10.43 -7.37 -6.98
CA GLY A 203 10.12 -5.99 -7.36
C GLY A 203 10.97 -5.45 -8.50
N SER A 204 11.57 -6.31 -9.33
CA SER A 204 12.53 -5.90 -10.36
C SER A 204 11.97 -5.96 -11.79
N GLU A 205 10.78 -6.54 -11.96
CA GLU A 205 10.13 -6.71 -13.26
C GLU A 205 8.87 -5.84 -13.34
N PRO A 206 8.97 -4.56 -13.76
CA PRO A 206 7.80 -3.75 -14.03
C PRO A 206 7.01 -4.35 -15.20
N ILE A 207 5.69 -4.30 -15.12
CA ILE A 207 4.80 -4.82 -16.16
C ILE A 207 3.60 -3.89 -16.33
N LEU A 208 3.21 -3.67 -17.59
CA LEU A 208 1.86 -3.26 -17.94
C LEU A 208 1.15 -4.47 -18.54
N MET A 209 -0.05 -4.78 -18.05
CA MET A 209 -0.79 -5.97 -18.43
C MET A 209 -2.24 -5.60 -18.76
N ARG A 210 -2.80 -6.25 -19.77
CA ARG A 210 -4.23 -6.24 -20.07
C ARG A 210 -4.78 -7.65 -19.88
N THR A 211 -5.69 -7.80 -18.93
CA THR A 211 -6.38 -9.06 -18.59
C THR A 211 -7.90 -8.90 -18.71
N LEU A 212 -8.62 -9.99 -18.42
CA LEU A 212 -10.07 -10.09 -18.53
C LEU A 212 -10.56 -9.84 -19.98
N GLY A 213 -11.89 -9.86 -20.15
CA GLY A 213 -12.52 -9.77 -21.46
C GLY A 213 -12.35 -11.00 -22.34
N SER A 214 -12.81 -10.90 -23.58
CA SER A 214 -12.70 -11.96 -24.59
C SER A 214 -11.39 -11.92 -25.39
N GLN A 215 -10.62 -10.84 -25.24
CA GLN A 215 -9.37 -10.64 -25.96
C GLN A 215 -8.23 -11.40 -25.29
N PRO A 216 -7.18 -11.79 -26.05
CA PRO A 216 -5.98 -12.36 -25.46
C PRO A 216 -5.32 -11.41 -24.46
N VAL A 217 -4.74 -12.01 -23.41
CA VAL A 217 -3.93 -11.31 -22.43
C VAL A 217 -2.73 -10.67 -23.14
N LEU A 218 -2.56 -9.36 -22.94
CA LEU A 218 -1.37 -8.63 -23.41
C LEU A 218 -0.52 -8.23 -22.22
N LYS A 219 0.80 -8.19 -22.43
CA LYS A 219 1.76 -7.66 -21.46
C LYS A 219 2.95 -7.04 -22.16
N THR A 220 3.59 -6.07 -21.52
CA THR A 220 4.85 -5.50 -21.99
C THR A 220 5.95 -6.56 -22.01
N ASP A 221 6.83 -6.45 -23.01
CA ASP A 221 8.01 -7.31 -23.13
C ASP A 221 9.08 -6.90 -22.10
N ILE A 222 9.73 -7.89 -21.48
CA ILE A 222 10.72 -7.70 -20.41
C ILE A 222 12.13 -7.50 -21.00
N PHE A 223 12.42 -8.04 -22.18
CA PHE A 223 13.74 -8.01 -22.82
C PHE A 223 14.03 -6.68 -23.51
N LEU A 224 13.00 -6.08 -24.11
CA LEU A 224 13.12 -4.84 -24.88
C LEU A 224 13.24 -3.57 -24.01
N ARG A 225 13.27 -3.70 -22.68
CA ARG A 225 13.41 -2.60 -21.71
C ARG A 225 12.42 -1.45 -21.92
N TRP A 226 11.18 -1.77 -22.28
CA TRP A 226 10.09 -0.78 -22.38
C TRP A 226 9.91 0.02 -21.08
N LEU A 227 10.14 -0.64 -19.94
CA LEU A 227 10.04 -0.09 -18.60
C LEU A 227 11.35 -0.32 -17.85
N HIS A 228 11.85 0.71 -17.18
CA HIS A 228 13.00 0.60 -16.28
C HIS A 228 12.59 0.01 -14.92
N ALA A 229 13.53 -0.64 -14.22
CA ALA A 229 13.29 -1.28 -12.94
C ALA A 229 12.83 -0.33 -11.81
N ASP A 230 13.05 0.98 -11.97
CA ASP A 230 12.59 2.05 -11.08
C ASP A 230 11.24 2.67 -11.51
N ALA A 231 10.55 2.06 -12.49
CA ALA A 231 9.25 2.51 -12.95
C ALA A 231 8.27 2.68 -11.79
N SER A 232 7.66 3.87 -11.74
CA SER A 232 6.61 4.21 -10.79
C SER A 232 5.28 4.20 -11.51
N PHE A 233 4.34 3.40 -11.00
CA PHE A 233 2.95 3.38 -11.42
C PHE A 233 2.10 4.31 -10.55
#